data_AF-A0A6J7J4B6-F1
#
_entry.id   AF-A0A6J7J4B6-F1
#
_cell.length_a   1.000
_cell.length_b   1.000
_cell.length_c   1.000
_cell.angle_alpha   90.00
_cell.angle_beta   90.00
_cell.angle_gamma   90.00
#
_symmetry.space_group_name_H-M   'P 1'
#
loop_
_entity.id
_entity.type
_entity.pdbx_description
1 polymer ?
#
loop_
_entity_poly.entity_id
_entity_poly.type
_entity_poly.pdbx_seq_one_letter_code
_entity_poly.pdbx_strand_id
1 'polypeptide(L)'
;MEPSGIIFAALDCDAAVIEDWNRWYDLEHTPPNVMLEGVMLSNRYVATPDLHAARESVVGSPFGAGRASFITIYTLTGDPQIAFDDMSTLRERLIDTGRMAFPEDQKAVREGDCFQSVDAFVSPPTKLVPADVPFVGHTGVVLRQRRGGQDAALARAERLVEIDVVHGVWSLSSRLRDGLDMDIVFVEGDAAAAAKKMRAVEPADSATQVLVDAPYNRINPMHYPWADAIRNSDLPKTVAL
;
A
#
# COMPACT_ATOMS: atom_id res chain seq x y z
N MET A 1 -18.54 -13.29 1.57
CA MET A 1 -18.27 -11.95 1.01
C MET A 1 -16.81 -12.00 0.64
N GLU A 2 -16.51 -11.88 -0.65
CA GLU A 2 -15.16 -12.13 -1.18
C GLU A 2 -14.45 -10.80 -1.43
N PRO A 3 -13.15 -10.69 -1.14
CA PRO A 3 -12.40 -9.49 -1.47
C PRO A 3 -12.32 -9.32 -2.98
N SER A 4 -12.69 -8.13 -3.47
CA SER A 4 -12.81 -7.85 -4.90
C SER A 4 -11.81 -6.83 -5.42
N GLY A 5 -11.08 -6.14 -4.54
CA GLY A 5 -10.12 -5.11 -4.93
C GLY A 5 -9.72 -4.20 -3.77
N ILE A 6 -9.07 -3.10 -4.11
CA ILE A 6 -8.62 -2.10 -3.12
C ILE A 6 -8.82 -0.66 -3.60
N ILE A 7 -8.99 0.25 -2.65
CA ILE A 7 -8.61 1.66 -2.84
C ILE A 7 -7.20 1.83 -2.29
N PHE A 8 -6.33 2.40 -3.11
CA PHE A 8 -4.91 2.59 -2.80
C PHE A 8 -4.58 4.08 -2.78
N ALA A 9 -3.84 4.53 -1.76
CA ALA A 9 -3.26 5.86 -1.72
C ALA A 9 -1.83 5.83 -1.16
N ALA A 10 -0.89 6.42 -1.89
CA ALA A 10 0.45 6.73 -1.41
C ALA A 10 0.55 8.23 -1.08
N LEU A 11 1.05 8.52 0.10
CA LEU A 11 0.85 9.78 0.81
C LEU A 11 2.14 10.27 1.44
N ASP A 12 2.26 11.58 1.60
CA ASP A 12 3.26 12.23 2.45
C ASP A 12 2.58 13.25 3.37
N CYS A 13 3.26 13.58 4.47
CA CYS A 13 2.98 14.74 5.30
C CYS A 13 4.29 15.44 5.66
N ASP A 14 4.20 16.68 6.15
CA ASP A 14 5.36 17.39 6.67
C ASP A 14 5.98 16.65 7.86
N ALA A 15 7.31 16.58 7.91
CA ALA A 15 8.02 15.81 8.93
C ALA A 15 7.78 16.32 10.37
N ALA A 16 7.38 17.59 10.50
CA ALA A 16 7.07 18.21 11.78
C ALA A 16 5.74 17.74 12.40
N VAL A 17 4.84 17.14 11.59
CA VAL A 17 3.46 16.80 12.00
C VAL A 17 3.12 15.33 11.79
N ILE A 18 4.14 14.47 11.68
CA ILE A 18 3.95 13.03 11.42
C ILE A 18 2.99 12.38 12.42
N GLU A 19 3.17 12.64 13.71
CA GLU A 19 2.36 12.05 14.77
C GLU A 19 0.91 12.56 14.70
N ASP A 20 0.72 13.87 14.50
CA ASP A 20 -0.61 14.48 14.37
C ASP A 20 -1.33 13.97 13.13
N TRP A 21 -0.64 13.84 12.00
CA TRP A 21 -1.16 13.28 10.75
C TRP A 21 -1.65 11.84 10.92
N ASN A 22 -0.82 11.00 11.54
CA ASN A 22 -1.17 9.60 11.72
C ASN A 22 -2.27 9.42 12.77
N ARG A 23 -2.27 10.24 13.83
CA ARG A 23 -3.35 10.28 14.82
C ARG A 23 -4.67 10.72 14.20
N TRP A 24 -4.65 11.74 13.34
CA TRP A 24 -5.83 12.15 12.58
C TRP A 24 -6.33 11.02 11.69
N TYR A 25 -5.43 10.28 11.03
CA TYR A 25 -5.82 9.13 10.21
C TYR A 25 -6.54 8.04 11.01
N ASP A 26 -6.01 7.74 12.19
CA ASP A 26 -6.50 6.65 13.04
C ASP A 26 -7.84 7.02 13.71
N LEU A 27 -8.01 8.29 14.10
CA LEU A 27 -9.17 8.75 14.86
C LEU A 27 -10.29 9.35 14.01
N GLU A 28 -9.99 9.91 12.84
CA GLU A 28 -10.94 10.73 12.08
C GLU A 28 -11.06 10.32 10.61
N HIS A 29 -9.96 10.05 9.92
CA HIS A 29 -10.00 9.75 8.48
C HIS A 29 -10.48 8.32 8.18
N THR A 30 -9.87 7.33 8.83
CA THR A 30 -10.13 5.91 8.55
C THR A 30 -11.50 5.43 9.05
N PRO A 31 -11.95 5.78 10.27
CA PRO A 31 -13.20 5.25 10.81
C PRO A 31 -14.44 5.41 9.93
N PRO A 32 -14.76 6.60 9.36
CA PRO A 32 -15.95 6.74 8.53
C PRO A 32 -15.84 5.98 7.21
N ASN A 33 -14.63 5.80 6.67
CA ASN A 33 -14.39 5.03 5.44
C ASN A 33 -14.60 3.52 5.65
N VAL A 34 -14.15 2.97 6.79
CA VAL A 34 -14.36 1.54 7.12
C VAL A 34 -15.83 1.21 7.37
N MET A 35 -16.66 2.21 7.71
CA MET A 35 -18.10 2.04 7.92
C MET A 35 -18.90 2.03 6.61
N LEU A 36 -18.29 2.31 5.45
CA LEU A 36 -18.98 2.25 4.17
C LEU A 36 -19.30 0.81 3.77
N GLU A 37 -20.47 0.63 3.15
CA GLU A 37 -20.76 -0.63 2.47
C GLU A 37 -19.71 -0.88 1.37
N GLY A 38 -19.29 -2.12 1.22
CA GLY A 38 -18.24 -2.47 0.26
C GLY A 38 -16.81 -2.36 0.81
N VAL A 39 -16.58 -1.79 2.00
CA VAL A 39 -15.26 -1.75 2.65
C VAL A 39 -15.16 -2.82 3.73
N MET A 40 -14.14 -3.68 3.64
CA MET A 40 -13.92 -4.79 4.56
C MET A 40 -12.86 -4.49 5.63
N LEU A 41 -11.82 -3.75 5.26
CA LEU A 41 -10.65 -3.48 6.12
C LEU A 41 -9.95 -2.20 5.67
N SER A 42 -9.27 -1.53 6.60
CA SER A 42 -8.25 -0.53 6.29
C SER A 42 -6.93 -0.93 6.93
N ASN A 43 -5.85 -0.89 6.15
CA ASN A 43 -4.49 -1.00 6.66
C ASN A 43 -3.68 0.23 6.25
N ARG A 44 -2.77 0.64 7.14
CA ARG A 44 -1.85 1.75 6.91
C ARG A 44 -0.42 1.27 7.08
N TYR A 45 0.46 1.82 6.27
CA TYR A 45 1.87 1.42 6.21
C TYR A 45 2.80 2.62 6.15
N VAL A 46 4.04 2.42 6.59
CA VAL A 46 5.10 3.43 6.61
C VAL A 46 6.40 2.90 6.02
N ALA A 47 7.06 3.72 5.20
CA ALA A 47 8.44 3.51 4.79
C ALA A 47 9.34 4.40 5.64
N THR A 48 10.09 3.78 6.54
CA THR A 48 11.19 4.41 7.29
C THR A 48 12.37 4.70 6.34
N PRO A 49 13.39 5.47 6.77
CA PRO A 49 14.56 5.74 5.93
C PRO A 49 15.22 4.49 5.36
N ASP A 50 15.34 3.42 6.16
CA ASP A 50 15.93 2.15 5.73
C ASP A 50 15.08 1.44 4.66
N LEU A 51 13.75 1.57 4.74
CA LEU A 51 12.81 1.02 3.75
C LEU A 51 12.85 1.81 2.44
N HIS A 52 12.99 3.15 2.52
CA HIS A 52 13.29 3.97 1.35
C HIS A 52 14.62 3.59 0.69
N ALA A 53 15.66 3.31 1.49
CA ALA A 53 16.95 2.87 0.96
C ALA A 53 16.89 1.48 0.28
N ALA A 54 15.91 0.65 0.63
CA ALA A 54 15.69 -0.66 0.00
C ALA A 54 14.73 -0.60 -1.20
N ARG A 55 14.11 0.54 -1.48
CA ARG A 55 13.13 0.73 -2.56
C ARG A 55 13.81 0.79 -3.93
N GLU A 56 13.20 0.18 -4.91
CA GLU A 56 13.50 0.40 -6.33
C GLU A 56 12.33 1.12 -6.99
N SER A 57 12.62 2.16 -7.76
CA SER A 57 11.60 2.89 -8.52
C SER A 57 12.19 3.51 -9.76
N VAL A 58 11.38 3.65 -10.81
CA VAL A 58 11.80 4.35 -12.03
C VAL A 58 11.92 5.85 -11.80
N VAL A 59 12.78 6.50 -12.59
CA VAL A 59 12.93 7.96 -12.56
C VAL A 59 11.59 8.64 -12.81
N GLY A 60 11.27 9.67 -12.01
CA GLY A 60 10.01 10.39 -12.10
C GLY A 60 8.82 9.71 -11.43
N SER A 61 9.00 8.52 -10.83
CA SER A 61 7.96 7.85 -10.07
C SER A 61 7.45 8.72 -8.90
N PRO A 62 6.13 8.68 -8.59
CA PRO A 62 5.59 9.25 -7.35
C PRO A 62 6.25 8.71 -6.06
N PHE A 63 6.87 7.53 -6.16
CA PHE A 63 7.62 6.87 -5.08
C PHE A 63 9.12 7.22 -5.08
N GLY A 64 9.59 7.99 -6.06
CA GLY A 64 10.98 8.43 -6.14
C GLY A 64 11.30 9.60 -5.21
N ALA A 65 12.60 9.87 -5.03
CA ALA A 65 13.12 11.00 -4.26
C ALA A 65 12.65 11.05 -2.79
N GLY A 66 12.49 9.89 -2.14
CA GLY A 66 12.09 9.80 -0.73
C GLY A 66 10.62 10.13 -0.46
N ARG A 67 9.77 10.21 -1.49
CA ARG A 67 8.32 10.49 -1.38
C ARG A 67 7.51 9.22 -1.16
N ALA A 68 6.20 9.36 -0.92
CA ALA A 68 5.31 8.24 -0.62
C ALA A 68 5.77 7.44 0.62
N SER A 69 5.96 8.16 1.73
CA SER A 69 6.36 7.59 3.01
C SER A 69 5.22 6.81 3.68
N PHE A 70 3.96 7.11 3.34
CA PHE A 70 2.79 6.45 3.90
C PHE A 70 1.93 5.81 2.82
N ILE A 71 1.35 4.66 3.12
CA ILE A 71 0.32 4.02 2.30
C ILE A 71 -0.93 3.83 3.13
N THR A 72 -2.09 4.06 2.51
CA THR A 72 -3.38 3.60 3.01
C THR A 72 -4.00 2.68 1.97
N ILE A 73 -4.45 1.50 2.42
CA ILE A 73 -5.17 0.53 1.59
C ILE A 73 -6.49 0.21 2.26
N TYR A 74 -7.58 0.38 1.51
CA TYR A 74 -8.91 -0.13 1.89
C TYR A 74 -9.19 -1.40 1.08
N THR A 75 -9.35 -2.53 1.75
CA THR A 75 -9.78 -3.80 1.13
C THR A 75 -11.28 -3.77 0.89
N LEU A 76 -11.71 -4.13 -0.32
CA LEU A 76 -13.08 -3.99 -0.77
C LEU A 76 -13.74 -5.33 -1.06
N THR A 77 -15.07 -5.32 -1.10
CA THR A 77 -15.96 -6.39 -1.61
C THR A 77 -17.02 -5.78 -2.51
N GLY A 78 -17.63 -6.60 -3.37
CA GLY A 78 -18.61 -6.12 -4.36
C GLY A 78 -17.90 -5.45 -5.53
N ASP A 79 -18.46 -4.41 -6.13
CA ASP A 79 -17.77 -3.65 -7.18
C ASP A 79 -16.84 -2.60 -6.55
N PRO A 80 -15.50 -2.71 -6.73
CA PRO A 80 -14.55 -1.71 -6.25
C PRO A 80 -14.86 -0.27 -6.65
N GLN A 81 -15.44 -0.06 -7.84
CA GLN A 81 -15.73 1.30 -8.31
C GLN A 81 -16.84 1.95 -7.49
N ILE A 82 -17.88 1.20 -7.10
CA ILE A 82 -18.97 1.72 -6.28
C ILE A 82 -18.44 2.19 -4.92
N ALA A 83 -17.63 1.37 -4.25
CA ALA A 83 -17.03 1.74 -2.97
C ALA A 83 -16.10 2.97 -3.09
N PHE A 84 -15.37 3.10 -4.21
CA PHE A 84 -14.53 4.27 -4.50
C PHE A 84 -15.34 5.56 -4.70
N ASP A 85 -16.44 5.48 -5.45
CA ASP A 85 -17.34 6.61 -5.70
C ASP A 85 -18.05 7.05 -4.40
N ASP A 86 -18.47 6.09 -3.57
CA ASP A 86 -19.08 6.32 -2.26
C ASP A 86 -18.08 6.97 -1.28
N MET A 87 -16.82 6.52 -1.28
CA MET A 87 -15.76 7.13 -0.47
C MET A 87 -15.46 8.57 -0.91
N SER A 88 -15.50 8.84 -2.21
CA SER A 88 -15.34 10.19 -2.76
C SER A 88 -16.48 11.11 -2.33
N THR A 89 -17.72 10.63 -2.41
CA THR A 89 -18.92 11.36 -1.94
C THR A 89 -18.90 11.58 -0.43
N LEU A 90 -18.45 10.58 0.35
CA LEU A 90 -18.28 10.71 1.80
C LEU A 90 -17.22 11.77 2.14
N ARG A 91 -16.08 11.79 1.44
CA ARG A 91 -15.02 12.78 1.64
C ARG A 91 -15.56 14.21 1.52
N GLU A 92 -16.36 14.51 0.50
CA GLU A 92 -16.96 15.83 0.33
C GLU A 92 -17.83 16.22 1.53
N ARG A 93 -18.71 15.31 1.99
CA ARG A 93 -19.54 15.54 3.19
C ARG A 93 -18.71 15.73 4.46
N LEU A 94 -17.61 15.00 4.61
CA LEU A 94 -16.74 15.15 5.77
C LEU A 94 -15.97 16.48 5.74
N ILE A 95 -15.61 16.98 4.55
CA ILE A 95 -15.02 18.32 4.39
C ILE A 95 -16.05 19.38 4.81
N ASP A 96 -17.28 19.30 4.28
CA ASP A 96 -18.35 20.27 4.56
C ASP A 96 -18.73 20.33 6.05
N THR A 97 -18.55 19.22 6.77
CA THR A 97 -18.84 19.12 8.21
C THR A 97 -17.61 19.35 9.10
N GLY A 98 -16.46 19.73 8.53
CA GLY A 98 -15.23 19.99 9.27
C GLY A 98 -14.55 18.75 9.85
N ARG A 99 -14.91 17.54 9.39
CA ARG A 99 -14.40 16.25 9.85
C ARG A 99 -13.24 15.70 8.98
N MET A 100 -12.77 16.48 8.00
CA MET A 100 -11.60 16.20 7.16
C MET A 100 -10.57 17.33 7.24
N ALA A 101 -10.33 17.86 8.45
CA ALA A 101 -9.70 19.16 8.67
C ALA A 101 -8.16 19.13 8.84
N PHE A 102 -7.45 18.12 8.34
CA PHE A 102 -5.99 18.16 8.39
C PHE A 102 -5.44 19.20 7.37
N PRO A 103 -4.48 20.07 7.74
CA PRO A 103 -3.99 21.13 6.87
C PRO A 103 -3.53 20.61 5.50
N GLU A 104 -4.13 21.13 4.41
CA GLU A 104 -3.86 20.68 3.04
C GLU A 104 -2.44 21.01 2.56
N ASP A 105 -1.82 22.05 3.12
CA ASP A 105 -0.44 22.45 2.82
C ASP A 105 0.62 21.58 3.50
N GLN A 106 0.21 20.70 4.43
CA GLN A 106 1.09 19.81 5.20
C GLN A 106 0.94 18.34 4.82
N LYS A 107 0.18 18.04 3.76
CA LYS A 107 -0.03 16.68 3.24
C LYS A 107 -0.03 16.66 1.72
N ALA A 108 0.28 15.51 1.14
CA ALA A 108 0.14 15.31 -0.30
C ALA A 108 -0.26 13.87 -0.61
N VAL A 109 -1.22 13.72 -1.53
CA VAL A 109 -1.45 12.45 -2.23
C VAL A 109 -0.47 12.40 -3.39
N ARG A 110 0.44 11.42 -3.39
CA ARG A 110 1.44 11.22 -4.45
C ARG A 110 0.94 10.26 -5.52
N GLU A 111 0.22 9.22 -5.09
CA GLU A 111 -0.33 8.19 -5.95
C GLU A 111 -1.70 7.77 -5.39
N GLY A 112 -2.66 7.50 -6.26
CA GLY A 112 -4.01 7.12 -5.89
C GLY A 112 -4.68 6.32 -7.00
N ASP A 113 -5.35 5.22 -6.63
CA ASP A 113 -6.06 4.39 -7.59
C ASP A 113 -7.16 3.54 -6.95
N CYS A 114 -8.01 2.97 -7.79
CA CYS A 114 -8.91 1.87 -7.47
C CYS A 114 -8.49 0.64 -8.28
N PHE A 115 -8.12 -0.43 -7.59
CA PHE A 115 -7.70 -1.68 -8.21
C PHE A 115 -8.74 -2.76 -8.02
N GLN A 116 -8.87 -3.65 -9.00
CA GLN A 116 -9.64 -4.89 -8.91
C GLN A 116 -8.72 -6.10 -8.69
N SER A 117 -9.20 -7.09 -7.94
CA SER A 117 -8.53 -8.36 -7.74
C SER A 117 -8.39 -9.12 -9.06
N VAL A 118 -7.20 -9.67 -9.28
CA VAL A 118 -6.92 -10.59 -10.39
C VAL A 118 -6.78 -12.00 -9.86
N ASP A 119 -5.86 -12.21 -8.93
CA ASP A 119 -5.57 -13.51 -8.34
C ASP A 119 -4.87 -13.36 -6.99
N ALA A 120 -4.87 -14.41 -6.17
CA ALA A 120 -4.16 -14.43 -4.90
C ALA A 120 -3.52 -15.79 -4.63
N PHE A 121 -2.31 -15.75 -4.08
CA PHE A 121 -1.50 -16.93 -3.80
C PHE A 121 -1.22 -16.99 -2.30
N VAL A 122 -1.26 -18.19 -1.74
CA VAL A 122 -1.11 -18.46 -0.30
C VAL A 122 0.15 -19.25 -0.03
N SER A 123 0.81 -18.97 1.10
CA SER A 123 1.97 -19.76 1.53
C SER A 123 1.57 -21.22 1.82
N PRO A 124 2.23 -22.23 1.21
CA PRO A 124 1.87 -23.65 1.32
C PRO A 124 1.79 -24.23 2.74
N PRO A 125 2.60 -23.79 3.73
CA PRO A 125 2.48 -24.27 5.10
C PRO A 125 1.16 -23.89 5.79
N THR A 126 0.43 -22.90 5.26
CA THR A 126 -0.83 -22.43 5.82
C THR A 126 -2.03 -23.22 5.28
N LYS A 127 -3.19 -23.10 5.92
CA LYS A 127 -4.47 -23.63 5.42
C LYS A 127 -5.38 -22.53 4.85
N LEU A 128 -4.80 -21.36 4.58
CA LEU A 128 -5.53 -20.23 4.03
C LEU A 128 -5.96 -20.55 2.61
N VAL A 129 -7.09 -19.99 2.18
CA VAL A 129 -7.49 -19.97 0.77
C VAL A 129 -7.13 -18.62 0.15
N PRO A 130 -7.03 -18.51 -1.19
CA PRO A 130 -6.73 -17.23 -1.87
C PRO A 130 -7.58 -16.05 -1.40
N ALA A 131 -8.86 -16.28 -1.10
CA ALA A 131 -9.78 -15.27 -0.57
C ALA A 131 -9.37 -14.69 0.79
N ASP A 132 -8.57 -15.41 1.58
CA ASP A 132 -8.14 -14.96 2.90
C ASP A 132 -6.87 -14.08 2.84
N VAL A 133 -6.14 -14.07 1.71
CA VAL A 133 -4.84 -13.39 1.56
C VAL A 133 -4.90 -11.92 2.00
N PRO A 134 -5.91 -11.11 1.64
CA PRO A 134 -5.96 -9.71 2.05
C PRO A 134 -6.07 -9.49 3.56
N PHE A 135 -6.41 -10.54 4.32
CA PHE A 135 -6.64 -10.51 5.77
C PHE A 135 -5.55 -11.23 6.56
N VAL A 136 -4.55 -11.82 5.89
CA VAL A 136 -3.48 -12.54 6.57
C VAL A 136 -2.71 -11.62 7.51
N GLY A 137 -2.35 -12.12 8.70
CA GLY A 137 -1.48 -11.40 9.62
C GLY A 137 -0.12 -11.13 8.97
N HIS A 138 0.45 -9.95 9.16
CA HIS A 138 1.75 -9.56 8.60
C HIS A 138 2.33 -8.38 9.40
N THR A 139 3.65 -8.20 9.32
CA THR A 139 4.35 -7.05 9.93
C THR A 139 4.65 -5.96 8.90
N GLY A 140 4.65 -6.30 7.61
CA GLY A 140 4.88 -5.37 6.52
C GLY A 140 4.35 -5.88 5.18
N VAL A 141 4.52 -5.05 4.16
CA VAL A 141 4.21 -5.41 2.78
C VAL A 141 5.36 -4.99 1.86
N VAL A 142 5.49 -5.67 0.73
CA VAL A 142 6.24 -5.17 -0.41
C VAL A 142 5.26 -4.92 -1.55
N LEU A 143 5.14 -3.65 -1.93
CA LEU A 143 4.27 -3.22 -3.01
C LEU A 143 5.06 -3.15 -4.30
N ARG A 144 4.53 -3.77 -5.35
CA ARG A 144 5.14 -3.74 -6.67
C ARG A 144 4.14 -3.29 -7.71
N GLN A 145 4.31 -2.07 -8.25
CA GLN A 145 3.53 -1.65 -9.41
C GLN A 145 4.31 -1.94 -10.69
N ARG A 146 3.59 -2.37 -11.73
CA ARG A 146 4.19 -2.84 -12.98
C ARG A 146 3.29 -2.57 -14.17
N ARG A 147 3.87 -2.67 -15.37
CA ARG A 147 3.15 -2.69 -16.66
C ARG A 147 3.60 -3.88 -17.49
N GLY A 148 2.65 -4.53 -18.16
CA GLY A 148 2.91 -5.69 -19.00
C GLY A 148 3.28 -6.95 -18.20
N GLY A 149 3.45 -8.07 -18.92
CA GLY A 149 3.93 -9.33 -18.35
C GLY A 149 3.00 -9.99 -17.34
N GLN A 150 1.68 -9.78 -17.43
CA GLN A 150 0.70 -10.27 -16.44
C GLN A 150 0.86 -11.78 -16.13
N ASP A 151 0.89 -12.64 -17.15
CA ASP A 151 1.04 -14.09 -16.96
C ASP A 151 2.35 -14.45 -16.25
N ALA A 152 3.45 -13.78 -16.62
CA ALA A 152 4.76 -13.98 -16.00
C ALA A 152 4.77 -13.50 -14.53
N ALA A 153 4.06 -12.40 -14.24
CA ALA A 153 3.93 -11.88 -12.90
C ALA A 153 3.06 -12.76 -11.99
N LEU A 154 1.96 -13.33 -12.51
CA LEU A 154 1.14 -14.29 -11.77
C LEU A 154 1.94 -15.57 -11.46
N ALA A 155 2.65 -16.12 -12.44
CA ALA A 155 3.54 -17.26 -12.22
C ALA A 155 4.64 -16.95 -11.19
N ARG A 156 5.13 -15.70 -11.17
CA ARG A 156 6.09 -15.24 -10.16
C ARG A 156 5.45 -15.15 -8.77
N ALA A 157 4.23 -14.64 -8.67
CA ALA A 157 3.50 -14.54 -7.41
C ALA A 157 3.27 -15.93 -6.77
N GLU A 158 2.96 -16.94 -7.59
CA GLU A 158 2.84 -18.35 -7.16
C GLU A 158 4.16 -18.89 -6.57
N ARG A 159 5.32 -18.50 -7.11
CA ARG A 159 6.62 -18.94 -6.57
C ARG A 159 7.06 -18.13 -5.35
N LEU A 160 6.66 -16.86 -5.26
CA LEU A 160 7.02 -16.01 -4.12
C LEU A 160 6.49 -16.54 -2.79
N VAL A 161 5.33 -17.18 -2.78
CA VAL A 161 4.72 -17.72 -1.55
C VAL A 161 5.45 -18.93 -0.98
N GLU A 162 6.42 -19.49 -1.72
CA GLU A 162 7.37 -20.51 -1.24
C GLU A 162 8.50 -19.91 -0.38
N ILE A 163 8.65 -18.59 -0.36
CA ILE A 163 9.63 -17.91 0.49
C ILE A 163 9.08 -17.81 1.91
N ASP A 164 9.82 -18.34 2.89
CA ASP A 164 9.45 -18.42 4.32
C ASP A 164 8.78 -17.17 4.93
N VAL A 165 9.27 -15.98 4.60
CA VAL A 165 8.77 -14.70 5.13
C VAL A 165 7.53 -14.18 4.39
N VAL A 166 7.09 -14.82 3.32
CA VAL A 166 5.92 -14.41 2.52
C VAL A 166 4.72 -15.25 2.91
N HIS A 167 3.66 -14.61 3.37
CA HIS A 167 2.42 -15.29 3.77
C HIS A 167 1.37 -15.34 2.66
N GLY A 168 1.41 -14.38 1.74
CA GLY A 168 0.58 -14.38 0.56
C GLY A 168 0.94 -13.26 -0.40
N VAL A 169 0.48 -13.40 -1.64
CA VAL A 169 0.60 -12.38 -2.69
C VAL A 169 -0.79 -12.11 -3.24
N TRP A 170 -1.20 -10.85 -3.27
CA TRP A 170 -2.44 -10.43 -3.91
C TRP A 170 -2.13 -9.61 -5.16
N SER A 171 -2.53 -10.14 -6.32
CA SER A 171 -2.32 -9.52 -7.64
C SER A 171 -3.57 -8.76 -8.06
N LEU A 172 -3.36 -7.54 -8.55
CA LEU A 172 -4.38 -6.53 -8.75
C LEU A 172 -4.16 -5.81 -10.10
N SER A 173 -5.24 -5.36 -10.74
CA SER A 173 -5.18 -4.51 -11.94
C SER A 173 -5.93 -3.21 -11.69
N SER A 174 -5.38 -2.09 -12.16
CA SER A 174 -6.01 -0.77 -12.02
C SER A 174 -7.30 -0.71 -12.82
N ARG A 175 -8.32 -0.09 -12.25
CA ARG A 175 -9.58 0.25 -12.95
C ARG A 175 -9.51 1.60 -13.65
N LEU A 176 -8.58 2.46 -13.25
CA LEU A 176 -8.49 3.84 -13.73
C LEU A 176 -7.36 4.03 -14.76
N ARG A 177 -6.39 3.12 -14.80
CA ARG A 177 -5.19 3.24 -15.64
C ARG A 177 -4.92 1.93 -16.36
N ASP A 178 -5.18 1.92 -17.65
CA ASP A 178 -4.99 0.74 -18.49
C ASP A 178 -3.53 0.24 -18.43
N GLY A 179 -3.40 -1.09 -18.32
CA GLY A 179 -2.13 -1.80 -18.21
C GLY A 179 -1.29 -1.49 -16.97
N LEU A 180 -1.84 -0.86 -15.92
CA LEU A 180 -1.19 -0.74 -14.62
C LEU A 180 -1.65 -1.86 -13.68
N ASP A 181 -0.70 -2.65 -13.20
CA ASP A 181 -0.95 -3.74 -12.27
C ASP A 181 -0.16 -3.53 -10.97
N MET A 182 -0.61 -4.19 -9.90
CA MET A 182 0.03 -4.16 -8.59
C MET A 182 0.05 -5.55 -7.97
N ASP A 183 1.18 -5.94 -7.39
CA ASP A 183 1.24 -7.06 -6.46
C ASP A 183 1.46 -6.49 -5.04
N ILE A 184 0.67 -6.97 -4.08
CA ILE A 184 0.88 -6.74 -2.64
C ILE A 184 1.40 -8.04 -2.06
N VAL A 185 2.66 -8.05 -1.64
CA VAL A 185 3.25 -9.18 -0.95
C VAL A 185 3.19 -8.97 0.55
N PHE A 186 2.47 -9.83 1.26
CA PHE A 186 2.34 -9.76 2.72
C PHE A 186 3.50 -10.50 3.38
N VAL A 187 4.29 -9.80 4.20
CA VAL A 187 5.55 -10.33 4.75
C VAL A 187 5.61 -10.26 6.28
N GLU A 188 6.33 -11.21 6.86
CA GLU A 188 6.72 -11.24 8.27
C GLU A 188 8.18 -10.83 8.47
N GLY A 189 8.44 -10.08 9.54
CA GLY A 189 9.76 -9.59 9.91
C GLY A 189 10.17 -8.31 9.19
N ASP A 190 11.41 -8.27 8.71
CA ASP A 190 12.03 -7.11 8.07
C ASP A 190 11.63 -7.02 6.58
N ALA A 191 10.77 -6.05 6.26
CA ALA A 191 10.29 -5.83 4.90
C ALA A 191 11.40 -5.41 3.92
N ALA A 192 12.46 -4.72 4.37
CA ALA A 192 13.59 -4.37 3.50
C ALA A 192 14.39 -5.61 3.11
N ALA A 193 14.65 -6.50 4.08
CA ALA A 193 15.31 -7.78 3.83
C ALA A 193 14.47 -8.67 2.92
N ALA A 194 13.14 -8.73 3.16
CA ALA A 194 12.21 -9.48 2.33
C ALA A 194 12.22 -8.99 0.87
N ALA A 195 12.13 -7.67 0.63
CA ALA A 195 12.19 -7.10 -0.72
C ALA A 195 13.48 -7.49 -1.46
N LYS A 196 14.63 -7.35 -0.81
CA LYS A 196 15.94 -7.76 -1.38
C LYS A 196 15.98 -9.25 -1.70
N LYS A 197 15.51 -10.11 -0.78
CA LYS A 197 15.45 -11.57 -0.97
C LYS A 197 14.57 -11.93 -2.16
N MET A 198 13.38 -11.34 -2.26
CA MET A 198 12.45 -11.60 -3.36
C MET A 198 13.00 -11.20 -4.72
N ARG A 199 13.69 -10.06 -4.83
CA ARG A 199 14.33 -9.65 -6.09
C ARG A 199 15.44 -10.60 -6.51
N ALA A 200 16.20 -11.12 -5.54
CA ALA A 200 17.30 -12.04 -5.81
C ALA A 200 16.81 -13.44 -6.23
N VAL A 201 15.78 -13.97 -5.57
CA VAL A 201 15.26 -15.33 -5.83
C VAL A 201 14.31 -15.35 -7.02
N GLU A 202 13.43 -14.36 -7.10
CA GLU A 202 12.39 -14.24 -8.13
C GLU A 202 12.51 -12.86 -8.80
N PRO A 203 13.47 -12.66 -9.72
CA PRO A 203 13.62 -11.40 -10.44
C PRO A 203 12.42 -11.10 -11.36
N ALA A 204 12.32 -9.85 -11.82
CA ALA A 204 11.37 -9.51 -12.88
C ALA A 204 11.71 -10.26 -14.17
N ASP A 205 10.69 -10.72 -14.88
CA ASP A 205 10.85 -11.15 -16.27
C ASP A 205 11.09 -9.92 -17.18
N SER A 206 11.70 -10.14 -18.35
CA SER A 206 11.99 -9.08 -19.32
C SER A 206 10.75 -8.40 -19.94
N ALA A 207 9.60 -9.08 -19.94
CA ALA A 207 8.34 -8.54 -20.44
C ALA A 207 7.61 -7.67 -19.41
N THR A 208 8.05 -7.68 -18.15
CA THR A 208 7.46 -6.93 -17.05
C THR A 208 8.26 -5.66 -16.78
N GLN A 209 7.67 -4.50 -17.04
CA GLN A 209 8.24 -3.23 -16.59
C GLN A 209 7.87 -2.99 -15.13
N VAL A 210 8.84 -3.06 -14.22
CA VAL A 210 8.66 -2.68 -12.81
C VAL A 210 8.73 -1.16 -12.68
N LEU A 211 7.67 -0.54 -12.16
CA LEU A 211 7.61 0.91 -11.93
C LEU A 211 8.08 1.27 -10.52
N VAL A 212 7.69 0.45 -9.54
CA VAL A 212 8.13 0.54 -8.15
C VAL A 212 8.13 -0.86 -7.55
N ASP A 213 9.09 -1.12 -6.67
CA ASP A 213 9.17 -2.25 -5.76
C ASP A 213 9.58 -1.68 -4.39
N ALA A 214 8.61 -1.51 -3.51
CA ALA A 214 8.72 -0.70 -2.30
C ALA A 214 8.28 -1.46 -1.04
N PRO A 215 9.21 -1.70 -0.08
CA PRO A 215 8.86 -2.27 1.20
C PRO A 215 8.27 -1.22 2.16
N TYR A 216 7.30 -1.64 2.96
CA TYR A 216 6.67 -0.83 4.01
C TYR A 216 6.39 -1.67 5.25
N ASN A 217 6.50 -1.06 6.44
CA ASN A 217 6.05 -1.67 7.69
C ASN A 217 4.60 -1.30 7.97
N ARG A 218 3.84 -2.22 8.56
CA ARG A 218 2.48 -1.95 9.01
C ARG A 218 2.49 -0.96 10.19
N ILE A 219 1.63 0.05 10.14
CA ILE A 219 1.45 0.98 11.25
C ILE A 219 0.53 0.32 12.27
N ASN A 220 0.98 0.26 13.53
CA ASN A 220 0.11 -0.06 14.65
C ASN A 220 -0.60 1.23 15.07
N PRO A 221 -1.94 1.25 15.11
CA PRO A 221 -2.68 2.47 15.43
C PRO A 221 -2.21 3.09 16.75
N MET A 222 -2.10 4.42 16.78
CA MET A 222 -1.67 5.20 17.95
C MET A 222 -0.22 4.94 18.41
N HIS A 223 0.61 4.23 17.64
CA HIS A 223 1.98 3.92 17.99
C HIS A 223 2.94 4.21 16.81
N TYR A 224 3.68 5.32 16.90
CA TYR A 224 4.52 5.85 15.81
C TYR A 224 6.00 5.96 16.18
N PRO A 225 6.66 4.86 16.63
CA PRO A 225 8.05 4.92 17.12
C PRO A 225 9.09 5.31 16.05
N TRP A 226 8.67 5.30 14.78
CA TRP A 226 9.48 5.60 13.61
C TRP A 226 9.47 7.08 13.21
N ALA A 227 8.63 7.92 13.84
CA ALA A 227 8.45 9.32 13.46
C ALA A 227 9.76 10.13 13.58
N ASP A 228 10.47 9.97 14.70
CA ASP A 228 11.77 10.63 14.92
C ASP A 228 12.82 10.21 13.89
N ALA A 229 12.84 8.93 13.50
CA ALA A 229 13.77 8.44 12.49
C ALA A 229 13.53 9.11 11.13
N ILE A 230 12.27 9.28 10.71
CA ILE A 230 11.93 10.02 9.49
C ILE A 230 12.33 11.49 9.63
N ARG A 231 11.95 12.13 10.74
CA ARG A 231 12.23 13.55 10.99
C ARG A 231 13.72 13.87 10.97
N ASN A 232 14.57 12.97 11.47
CA ASN A 232 16.02 13.17 11.58
C ASN A 232 16.82 12.60 10.39
N SER A 233 16.18 12.03 9.38
CA SER A 233 16.84 11.49 8.18
C SER A 233 17.09 12.52 7.08
N ASP A 234 17.50 12.08 5.88
CA ASP A 234 17.59 12.93 4.67
C ASP A 234 16.30 12.89 3.82
N LEU A 235 15.23 12.23 4.30
CA LEU A 235 13.93 12.24 3.61
C LEU A 235 13.34 13.66 3.56
N PRO A 236 12.53 13.97 2.53
CA PRO A 236 11.88 15.27 2.39
C PRO A 236 11.19 15.73 3.68
N LYS A 237 11.44 16.98 4.08
CA LYS A 237 10.89 17.55 5.32
C LYS A 237 9.52 18.17 5.14
N THR A 238 9.18 18.52 3.92
CA THR A 238 7.93 19.18 3.56
C THR A 238 7.31 18.48 2.35
N VAL A 239 6.00 18.57 2.20
CA VAL A 239 5.28 18.01 1.05
C VAL A 239 5.38 18.85 -0.23
N ALA A 240 5.91 20.07 -0.13
CA ALA A 240 6.21 20.93 -1.27
C ALA A 240 7.06 20.19 -2.33
N LEU A 241 6.82 20.54 -3.60
CA LEU A 241 7.31 19.83 -4.80
C LEU A 241 8.83 19.74 -4.91
#